data_AF-A0A2V5VS37-F1
#
_entry.id   AF-A0A2V5VS37-F1
#
_cell.length_a   1.000
_cell.length_b   1.000
_cell.length_c   1.000
_cell.angle_alpha   90.00
_cell.angle_beta   90.00
_cell.angle_gamma   90.00
#
_symmetry.space_group_name_H-M   'P 1'
#
loop_
_entity.id
_entity.type
_entity.pdbx_description
1 polymer ?
#
loop_
_entity_poly.entity_id
_entity_poly.type
_entity_poly.pdbx_seq_one_letter_code
_entity_poly.pdbx_strand_id
1 'polypeptide(L)'
;MGTLDLNHIFLFIAVISPLLVLARAWRPEGIFRGWRIAAAIVLAITGVAWLFFREYAGYVGGGAWFALLLLPAVGLRKASQLAAHGRYESARRLTALLQFLHPTAQVRDQLQLFQNLESRGRAGDPIQGQSTPQDRERRLRNAPAVIAFILLNVGAFCIELWRGALINPVILHRLGALDFYAVISKGEFWRLFTALFLHYNLLHLVFNLFALYVLGPPLERTIGTIRFAMCYLIAGVGSTAGVVLLTIIKIVRPAELVGASGCVMGIVGAWAGFLVRHRHVWQARQRLLNILLIIAIQIVFDISTPQVSTSAHLCGLVTGFAIGLVVAPKRTSF
;
A
#
# COMPACT_ATOMS: atom_id res chain seq x y z
N MET A 1 -4.55 22.60 12.48
CA MET A 1 -3.97 21.43 11.80
C MET A 1 -4.48 21.42 10.36
N GLY A 2 -3.59 21.46 9.38
CA GLY A 2 -4.00 21.44 7.96
C GLY A 2 -4.57 20.07 7.60
N THR A 3 -5.73 20.03 6.96
CA THR A 3 -6.29 18.80 6.37
C THR A 3 -5.28 18.23 5.37
N LEU A 4 -5.12 16.90 5.31
CA LEU A 4 -4.39 16.26 4.20
C LEU A 4 -4.96 16.77 2.88
N ASP A 5 -4.12 17.38 2.06
CA ASP A 5 -4.53 17.81 0.73
C ASP A 5 -4.59 16.57 -0.18
N LEU A 6 -5.82 16.11 -0.44
CA LEU A 6 -6.12 15.02 -1.37
C LEU A 6 -5.51 15.27 -2.75
N ASN A 7 -5.50 16.53 -3.22
CA ASN A 7 -4.88 16.89 -4.49
C ASN A 7 -3.38 16.60 -4.45
N HIS A 8 -2.69 16.97 -3.38
CA HIS A 8 -1.27 16.67 -3.21
C HIS A 8 -0.97 15.16 -3.22
N ILE A 9 -1.76 14.36 -2.51
CA ILE A 9 -1.59 12.89 -2.49
C ILE A 9 -1.79 12.30 -3.88
N PHE A 10 -2.88 12.67 -4.57
CA PHE A 10 -3.13 12.15 -5.90
C PHE A 10 -2.09 12.62 -6.92
N LEU A 11 -1.58 13.85 -6.78
CA LEU A 11 -0.47 14.35 -7.58
C LEU A 11 0.79 13.52 -7.35
N PHE A 12 1.13 13.22 -6.09
CA PHE A 12 2.26 12.36 -5.77
C PHE A 12 2.11 10.98 -6.44
N ILE A 13 0.95 10.34 -6.31
CA ILE A 13 0.68 9.03 -6.92
C ILE A 13 0.77 9.11 -8.46
N ALA A 14 0.16 10.13 -9.05
CA ALA A 14 0.11 10.36 -10.50
C ALA A 14 1.47 10.73 -11.12
N VAL A 15 2.46 11.11 -10.31
CA VAL A 15 3.82 11.40 -10.77
C VAL A 15 4.75 10.22 -10.48
N ILE A 16 4.83 9.79 -9.22
CA ILE A 16 5.80 8.77 -8.80
C ILE A 16 5.47 7.40 -9.40
N SER A 17 4.20 7.00 -9.44
CA SER A 17 3.83 5.66 -9.95
C SER A 17 4.14 5.51 -11.46
N PRO A 18 3.79 6.46 -12.35
CA PRO A 18 4.22 6.42 -13.75
C PRO A 18 5.74 6.50 -13.95
N LEU A 19 6.45 7.34 -13.18
CA LEU A 19 7.92 7.43 -13.28
C LEU A 19 8.60 6.10 -12.94
N LEU A 20 8.10 5.38 -11.93
CA LEU A 20 8.59 4.05 -11.57
C LEU A 20 8.32 3.02 -12.66
N VAL A 21 7.15 3.09 -13.29
CA VAL A 21 6.82 2.25 -14.45
C VAL A 21 7.79 2.53 -15.59
N LEU A 22 8.09 3.81 -15.90
CA LEU A 22 9.06 4.19 -16.92
C LEU A 22 10.47 3.68 -16.59
N ALA A 23 10.93 3.87 -15.35
CA ALA A 23 12.24 3.41 -14.89
C ALA A 23 12.40 1.89 -14.99
N ARG A 24 11.37 1.11 -14.62
CA ARG A 24 11.37 -0.35 -14.78
C ARG A 24 11.31 -0.77 -16.24
N ALA A 25 10.52 -0.06 -17.04
CA ALA A 25 10.36 -0.34 -18.44
C ALA A 25 11.61 -0.01 -19.27
N TRP A 26 12.56 0.80 -18.77
CA TRP A 26 13.79 1.20 -19.48
C TRP A 26 14.77 0.05 -19.75
N ARG A 27 14.60 -1.13 -19.13
CA ARG A 27 15.43 -2.31 -19.42
C ARG A 27 15.24 -2.78 -20.88
N PRO A 28 16.31 -3.10 -21.65
CA PRO A 28 16.24 -3.31 -23.10
C PRO A 28 15.38 -4.50 -23.56
N GLU A 29 15.17 -5.52 -22.72
CA GLU A 29 14.62 -6.82 -23.13
C GLU A 29 13.13 -7.05 -22.80
N GLY A 30 12.35 -6.01 -22.45
CA GLY A 30 11.05 -6.19 -21.80
C GLY A 30 9.79 -5.91 -22.63
N ILE A 31 8.80 -6.80 -22.46
CA ILE A 31 7.35 -6.77 -22.77
C ILE A 31 6.61 -5.44 -22.40
N PHE A 32 7.30 -4.43 -21.87
CA PHE A 32 6.76 -3.23 -21.21
C PHE A 32 6.64 -1.98 -22.10
N ARG A 33 6.83 -2.07 -23.43
CA ARG A 33 6.81 -0.87 -24.32
C ARG A 33 5.55 -0.01 -24.14
N GLY A 34 4.38 -0.61 -24.04
CA GLY A 34 3.15 0.19 -23.96
C GLY A 34 2.83 0.73 -22.57
N TRP A 35 3.45 0.19 -21.51
CA TRP A 35 3.45 0.83 -20.19
C TRP A 35 4.25 2.15 -20.18
N ARG A 36 5.27 2.27 -21.05
CA ARG A 36 5.99 3.55 -21.21
C ARG A 36 5.07 4.63 -21.78
N ILE A 37 4.28 4.29 -22.79
CA ILE A 37 3.34 5.22 -23.42
C ILE A 37 2.24 5.61 -22.44
N ALA A 38 1.61 4.63 -21.79
CA ALA A 38 0.60 4.86 -20.76
C ALA A 38 1.11 5.77 -19.62
N ALA A 39 2.29 5.48 -19.09
CA ALA A 39 2.92 6.29 -18.05
C ALA A 39 3.26 7.70 -18.54
N ALA A 40 3.80 7.85 -19.74
CA ALA A 40 4.11 9.15 -20.34
C ALA A 40 2.85 10.00 -20.58
N ILE A 41 1.76 9.40 -21.04
CA ILE A 41 0.47 10.10 -21.23
C ILE A 41 -0.05 10.61 -19.89
N VAL A 42 -0.04 9.79 -18.85
CA VAL A 42 -0.49 10.22 -17.51
C VAL A 42 0.38 11.34 -16.96
N LEU A 43 1.71 11.27 -17.14
CA LEU A 43 2.61 12.35 -16.75
C LEU A 43 2.35 13.63 -17.55
N ALA A 44 2.08 13.54 -18.85
CA ALA A 44 1.75 14.68 -19.69
C ALA A 44 0.43 15.33 -19.28
N ILE A 45 -0.63 14.53 -19.08
CA ILE A 45 -1.93 15.01 -18.57
C ILE A 45 -1.76 15.69 -17.22
N THR A 46 -1.02 15.06 -16.31
CA THR A 46 -0.75 15.60 -14.97
C THR A 46 0.05 16.90 -15.05
N GLY A 47 1.06 16.97 -15.92
CA GLY A 47 1.90 18.15 -16.13
C GLY A 47 1.13 19.33 -16.73
N VAL A 48 0.30 19.09 -17.75
CA VAL A 48 -0.59 20.11 -18.32
C VAL A 48 -1.58 20.59 -17.25
N ALA A 49 -2.22 19.67 -16.54
CA ALA A 49 -3.14 20.04 -15.45
C ALA A 49 -2.44 20.83 -14.35
N TRP A 50 -1.17 20.54 -14.05
CA TRP A 50 -0.37 21.29 -13.08
C TRP A 50 -0.06 22.72 -13.54
N LEU A 51 0.21 22.93 -14.83
CA LEU A 51 0.49 24.25 -15.40
C LEU A 51 -0.74 25.16 -15.44
N PHE A 52 -1.91 24.61 -15.77
CA PHE A 52 -3.14 25.40 -15.98
C PHE A 52 -4.12 25.38 -14.81
N PHE A 53 -4.15 24.29 -14.03
CA PHE A 53 -5.15 24.03 -12.98
C PHE A 53 -4.51 23.38 -11.75
N ARG A 54 -3.51 24.04 -11.14
CA ARG A 54 -2.67 23.50 -10.07
C ARG A 54 -3.46 22.90 -8.88
N GLU A 55 -4.59 23.50 -8.52
CA GLU A 55 -5.48 23.05 -7.43
C GLU A 55 -6.20 21.72 -7.73
N TYR A 56 -6.31 21.33 -9.00
CA TYR A 56 -6.99 20.11 -9.45
C TYR A 56 -6.05 19.09 -10.11
N ALA A 57 -4.80 19.46 -10.33
CA ALA A 57 -3.84 18.66 -11.09
C ALA A 57 -3.66 17.23 -10.58
N GLY A 58 -3.70 17.05 -9.27
CA GLY A 58 -3.66 15.74 -8.63
C GLY A 58 -4.91 14.92 -8.89
N TYR A 59 -6.11 15.49 -8.77
CA TYR A 59 -7.35 14.77 -9.11
C TYR A 59 -7.39 14.35 -10.58
N VAL A 60 -6.96 15.24 -11.49
CA VAL A 60 -6.92 14.97 -12.92
C VAL A 60 -5.90 13.87 -13.24
N GLY A 61 -4.65 14.02 -12.75
CA GLY A 61 -3.59 13.05 -12.96
C GLY A 61 -3.87 11.70 -12.28
N GLY A 62 -4.33 11.73 -11.03
CA GLY A 62 -4.68 10.55 -10.24
C GLY A 62 -5.89 9.82 -10.82
N GLY A 63 -6.90 10.56 -11.28
CA GLY A 63 -8.05 10.01 -12.00
C GLY A 63 -7.65 9.35 -13.31
N ALA A 64 -6.80 9.98 -14.11
CA ALA A 64 -6.26 9.40 -15.34
C ALA A 64 -5.46 8.12 -15.06
N TRP A 65 -4.61 8.13 -14.03
CA TRP A 65 -3.86 6.95 -13.60
C TRP A 65 -4.76 5.82 -13.11
N PHE A 66 -5.76 6.15 -12.28
CA PHE A 66 -6.71 5.17 -11.76
C PHE A 66 -7.57 4.56 -12.87
N ALA A 67 -8.06 5.36 -13.82
CA ALA A 67 -8.78 4.87 -14.99
C ALA A 67 -7.92 3.88 -15.79
N LEU A 68 -6.64 4.21 -15.99
CA LEU A 68 -5.69 3.34 -16.70
C LEU A 68 -5.44 2.00 -15.99
N LEU A 69 -5.48 1.97 -14.65
CA LEU A 69 -5.33 0.75 -13.86
C LEU A 69 -6.62 -0.07 -13.72
N LEU A 70 -7.77 0.60 -13.58
CA LEU A 70 -9.05 -0.04 -13.24
C LEU A 70 -9.80 -0.54 -14.48
N LEU A 71 -9.87 0.25 -15.56
CA LEU A 71 -10.60 -0.11 -16.79
C LEU A 71 -10.15 -1.45 -17.38
N PRO A 72 -8.85 -1.77 -17.45
CA PRO A 72 -8.40 -3.07 -17.94
C PRO A 72 -8.83 -4.23 -17.04
N ALA A 73 -8.77 -4.06 -15.72
CA ALA A 73 -9.13 -5.12 -14.78
C ALA A 73 -10.64 -5.44 -14.82
N VAL A 74 -11.48 -4.42 -14.89
CA VAL A 74 -12.94 -4.59 -15.03
C VAL A 74 -13.30 -5.13 -16.42
N GLY A 75 -12.67 -4.59 -17.46
CA GLY A 75 -12.87 -5.01 -18.83
C GLY A 75 -12.51 -6.49 -19.06
N LEU A 76 -11.39 -6.96 -18.51
CA LEU A 76 -10.98 -8.37 -18.62
C LEU A 76 -11.95 -9.32 -17.91
N ARG A 77 -12.52 -8.91 -16.77
CA ARG A 77 -13.59 -9.68 -16.10
C ARG A 77 -14.82 -9.78 -16.98
N LYS A 78 -15.24 -8.67 -17.58
CA LYS A 78 -16.39 -8.64 -18.48
C LYS A 78 -16.13 -9.47 -19.74
N ALA A 79 -14.93 -9.40 -20.31
CA ALA A 79 -14.52 -10.23 -21.44
C ALA A 79 -14.56 -11.72 -21.10
N SER A 80 -14.07 -12.09 -19.92
CA SER A 80 -14.15 -13.47 -19.42
C SER A 80 -15.59 -13.93 -19.20
N GLN A 81 -16.48 -13.06 -18.69
CA GLN A 81 -17.92 -13.37 -18.58
C GLN A 81 -18.57 -13.56 -19.96
N LEU A 82 -18.25 -12.70 -20.94
CA LEU A 82 -18.76 -12.84 -22.31
C LEU A 82 -18.32 -14.17 -22.94
N ALA A 83 -17.06 -14.55 -22.75
CA ALA A 83 -16.54 -15.83 -23.19
C ALA A 83 -17.22 -17.03 -22.49
N ALA A 84 -17.52 -16.92 -21.20
CA ALA A 84 -18.26 -17.96 -20.47
C ALA A 84 -19.71 -18.16 -20.99
N HIS A 85 -20.32 -17.12 -21.57
CA HIS A 85 -21.64 -17.20 -22.21
C HIS A 85 -21.54 -17.52 -23.72
N GLY A 86 -20.40 -18.00 -24.21
CA GLY A 86 -20.18 -18.35 -25.61
C GLY A 86 -20.05 -17.16 -26.57
N ARG A 87 -20.04 -15.92 -26.07
CA ARG A 87 -19.93 -14.69 -26.89
C ARG A 87 -18.46 -14.33 -27.16
N TYR A 88 -17.73 -15.22 -27.82
CA TYR A 88 -16.27 -15.09 -28.03
C TYR A 88 -15.88 -13.86 -28.87
N GLU A 89 -16.66 -13.52 -29.90
CA GLU A 89 -16.39 -12.34 -30.72
C GLU A 89 -16.47 -11.05 -29.89
N SER A 90 -17.47 -10.93 -29.02
CA SER A 90 -17.63 -9.78 -28.12
C SER A 90 -16.49 -9.72 -27.09
N ALA A 91 -16.08 -10.87 -26.56
CA ALA A 91 -14.93 -10.99 -25.65
C ALA A 91 -13.61 -10.58 -26.34
N ARG A 92 -13.40 -10.96 -27.60
CA ARG A 92 -12.23 -10.57 -28.40
C ARG A 92 -12.23 -9.08 -28.69
N ARG A 93 -13.33 -8.52 -29.20
CA ARG A 93 -13.44 -7.08 -29.50
C ARG A 93 -13.16 -6.23 -28.25
N LEU A 94 -13.73 -6.62 -27.11
CA LEU A 94 -13.49 -5.94 -25.83
C LEU A 94 -12.02 -6.06 -25.41
N THR A 95 -11.44 -7.26 -25.46
CA THR A 95 -10.03 -7.47 -25.09
C THR A 95 -9.06 -6.75 -26.04
N ALA A 96 -9.40 -6.59 -27.33
CA ALA A 96 -8.61 -5.82 -28.29
C ALA A 96 -8.61 -4.32 -27.97
N LEU A 97 -9.78 -3.76 -27.61
CA LEU A 97 -9.90 -2.40 -27.09
C LEU A 97 -9.08 -2.21 -25.81
N LEU A 98 -9.12 -3.18 -24.91
CA LEU A 98 -8.32 -3.14 -23.67
C LEU A 98 -6.82 -3.27 -23.94
N GLN A 99 -6.41 -3.99 -24.99
CA GLN A 99 -5.00 -4.10 -25.37
C GLN A 99 -4.43 -2.75 -25.81
N PHE A 100 -5.24 -1.92 -26.47
CA PHE A 100 -4.86 -0.56 -26.83
C PHE A 100 -4.65 0.32 -25.60
N LEU A 101 -5.57 0.27 -24.64
CA LEU A 101 -5.48 1.04 -23.38
C LEU A 101 -4.40 0.49 -22.43
N HIS A 102 -4.16 -0.82 -22.45
CA HIS A 102 -3.31 -1.51 -21.49
C HIS A 102 -2.62 -2.75 -22.11
N PRO A 103 -1.52 -2.53 -22.86
CA PRO A 103 -0.82 -3.56 -23.64
C PRO A 103 0.08 -4.45 -22.77
N THR A 104 -0.55 -5.26 -21.92
CA THR A 104 0.13 -6.27 -21.09
C THR A 104 0.18 -7.63 -21.77
N ALA A 105 1.16 -8.46 -21.38
CA ALA A 105 1.18 -9.88 -21.74
C ALA A 105 -0.15 -10.56 -21.38
N GLN A 106 -0.66 -10.36 -20.17
CA GLN A 106 -1.92 -10.95 -19.75
C GLN A 106 -3.11 -10.61 -20.68
N VAL A 107 -3.26 -9.35 -21.10
CA VAL A 107 -4.31 -8.94 -22.05
C VAL A 107 -4.06 -9.54 -23.43
N ARG A 108 -2.80 -9.61 -23.87
CA ARG A 108 -2.40 -10.21 -25.15
C ARG A 108 -2.67 -11.71 -25.17
N ASP A 109 -2.32 -12.41 -24.10
CA ASP A 109 -2.54 -13.84 -23.92
C ASP A 109 -4.04 -14.15 -23.85
N GLN A 110 -4.84 -13.32 -23.15
CA GLN A 110 -6.30 -13.43 -23.18
C GLN A 110 -6.87 -13.13 -24.58
N LEU A 111 -6.33 -12.17 -25.32
CA LEU A 111 -6.79 -11.88 -26.67
C LEU A 111 -6.53 -13.06 -27.60
N GLN A 112 -5.33 -13.65 -27.54
CA GLN A 112 -4.98 -14.85 -28.28
C GLN A 112 -5.85 -16.03 -27.86
N LEU A 113 -6.12 -16.20 -26.56
CA LEU A 113 -7.05 -17.21 -26.06
C LEU A 113 -8.46 -17.01 -26.63
N PHE A 114 -9.00 -15.80 -26.63
CA PHE A 114 -10.33 -15.53 -27.19
C PHE A 114 -10.37 -15.66 -28.71
N GLN A 115 -9.29 -15.33 -29.43
CA GLN A 115 -9.15 -15.63 -30.86
C GLN A 115 -9.18 -17.14 -31.11
N ASN A 116 -8.46 -17.91 -30.31
CA ASN A 116 -8.44 -19.36 -30.37
C ASN A 116 -9.78 -19.99 -29.95
N LEU A 117 -10.49 -19.39 -28.99
CA LEU A 117 -11.83 -19.84 -28.56
C LEU A 117 -12.93 -19.40 -29.53
N GLU A 118 -12.77 -18.31 -30.27
CA GLU A 118 -13.68 -17.94 -31.36
C GLU A 118 -13.51 -18.91 -32.54
N SER A 119 -12.27 -19.31 -32.84
CA SER A 119 -11.99 -20.33 -33.86
C SER A 119 -12.36 -21.74 -33.40
N ARG A 120 -12.22 -22.08 -32.11
CA ARG A 120 -12.62 -23.37 -31.51
C ARG A 120 -14.06 -23.45 -31.03
N GLY A 121 -14.73 -22.33 -30.76
CA GLY A 121 -16.17 -22.27 -30.46
C GLY A 121 -17.00 -22.60 -31.70
N ARG A 122 -16.40 -22.49 -32.90
CA ARG A 122 -16.87 -23.13 -34.14
C ARG A 122 -16.57 -24.65 -34.20
N ALA A 123 -15.77 -25.19 -33.29
CA ALA A 123 -15.27 -26.57 -33.28
C ALA A 123 -15.58 -27.39 -31.99
N GLY A 124 -16.22 -26.80 -30.96
CA GLY A 124 -16.94 -27.53 -29.91
C GLY A 124 -16.17 -28.07 -28.67
N ASP A 125 -15.08 -27.46 -28.20
CA ASP A 125 -14.30 -28.00 -27.05
C ASP A 125 -14.19 -27.06 -25.81
N PRO A 126 -14.31 -27.54 -24.55
CA PRO A 126 -14.26 -26.70 -23.33
C PRO A 126 -12.84 -26.52 -22.76
N ILE A 127 -12.55 -25.34 -22.15
CA ILE A 127 -11.22 -25.01 -21.57
C ILE A 127 -11.31 -24.59 -20.08
N GLN A 128 -10.44 -25.18 -19.24
CA GLN A 128 -10.17 -24.84 -17.83
C GLN A 128 -8.93 -23.94 -17.70
N GLY A 129 -9.02 -22.87 -16.88
CA GLY A 129 -7.85 -22.10 -16.47
C GLY A 129 -8.16 -20.67 -16.00
N GLN A 130 -8.72 -20.51 -14.80
CA GLN A 130 -8.70 -19.23 -14.07
C GLN A 130 -8.46 -19.46 -12.58
N SER A 131 -7.65 -18.58 -11.96
CA SER A 131 -7.49 -18.52 -10.50
C SER A 131 -8.82 -18.09 -9.86
N THR A 132 -9.34 -18.92 -8.95
CA THR A 132 -10.69 -18.77 -8.42
C THR A 132 -10.73 -17.76 -7.26
N PRO A 133 -11.90 -17.13 -6.97
CA PRO A 133 -12.11 -16.30 -5.78
C PRO A 133 -11.67 -16.98 -4.46
N GLN A 134 -11.70 -18.32 -4.42
CA GLN A 134 -11.25 -19.15 -3.30
C GLN A 134 -9.77 -18.92 -2.94
N ASP A 135 -8.90 -18.61 -3.90
CA ASP A 135 -7.46 -18.35 -3.64
C ASP A 135 -7.19 -17.01 -2.94
N ARG A 136 -8.11 -16.03 -3.05
CA ARG A 136 -8.02 -14.77 -2.30
C ARG A 136 -8.53 -14.96 -0.88
N GLU A 137 -9.64 -15.68 -0.73
CA GLU A 137 -10.26 -15.97 0.56
C GLU A 137 -9.34 -16.82 1.46
N ARG A 138 -8.60 -17.77 0.86
CA ARG A 138 -7.60 -18.59 1.55
C ARG A 138 -6.38 -17.81 2.03
N ARG A 139 -6.02 -16.68 1.39
CA ARG A 139 -4.92 -15.81 1.85
C ARG A 139 -5.30 -15.03 3.11
N LEU A 140 -6.56 -14.62 3.26
CA LEU A 140 -7.05 -13.86 4.41
C LEU A 140 -7.23 -14.73 5.64
N ARG A 141 -7.74 -15.95 5.46
CA ARG A 141 -7.83 -16.96 6.52
C ARG A 141 -6.48 -17.30 7.19
N ASN A 142 -5.35 -16.97 6.53
CA ASN A 142 -4.00 -17.28 7.00
C ASN A 142 -3.25 -16.09 7.64
N ALA A 143 -3.93 -14.98 7.94
CA ALA A 143 -3.32 -13.79 8.59
C ALA A 143 -4.23 -13.17 9.69
N PRO A 144 -4.51 -13.90 10.77
CA PRO A 144 -5.43 -13.45 11.83
C PRO A 144 -4.96 -12.20 12.59
N ALA A 145 -3.65 -11.99 12.80
CA ALA A 145 -3.18 -10.79 13.50
C ALA A 145 -3.38 -9.54 12.64
N VAL A 146 -3.14 -9.61 11.33
CA VAL A 146 -3.45 -8.51 10.41
C VAL A 146 -4.93 -8.13 10.49
N ILE A 147 -5.82 -9.13 10.42
CA ILE A 147 -7.27 -8.87 10.51
C ILE A 147 -7.62 -8.25 11.87
N ALA A 148 -7.07 -8.79 12.96
CA ALA A 148 -7.30 -8.25 14.30
C ALA A 148 -6.89 -6.77 14.41
N PHE A 149 -5.71 -6.40 13.90
CA PHE A 149 -5.28 -5.01 13.90
C PHE A 149 -6.13 -4.13 12.99
N ILE A 150 -6.57 -4.62 11.82
CA ILE A 150 -7.50 -3.88 10.97
C ILE A 150 -8.79 -3.57 11.74
N LEU A 151 -9.38 -4.58 12.39
CA LEU A 151 -10.60 -4.42 13.17
C LEU A 151 -10.40 -3.49 14.37
N LEU A 152 -9.26 -3.56 15.06
CA LEU A 152 -8.93 -2.67 16.17
C LEU A 152 -8.84 -1.20 15.72
N ASN A 153 -8.17 -0.93 14.60
CA ASN A 153 -8.08 0.42 14.05
C ASN A 153 -9.44 0.95 13.59
N VAL A 154 -10.27 0.10 12.97
CA VAL A 154 -11.66 0.47 12.61
C VAL A 154 -12.48 0.75 13.87
N GLY A 155 -12.38 -0.08 14.91
CA GLY A 155 -13.08 0.11 16.17
C GLY A 155 -12.67 1.41 16.87
N ALA A 156 -11.37 1.71 16.92
CA ALA A 156 -10.84 2.97 17.44
C ALA A 156 -11.39 4.18 16.67
N PHE A 157 -11.40 4.10 15.33
CA PHE A 157 -11.97 5.14 14.49
C PHE A 157 -13.47 5.34 14.70
N CYS A 158 -14.24 4.28 14.90
CA CYS A 158 -15.66 4.40 15.27
C CYS A 158 -15.85 5.15 16.60
N ILE A 159 -14.98 4.93 17.58
CA ILE A 159 -15.00 5.67 18.86
C ILE A 159 -14.67 7.15 18.63
N GLU A 160 -13.69 7.46 17.78
CA GLU A 160 -13.34 8.83 17.39
C GLU A 160 -14.53 9.56 16.74
N LEU A 161 -15.21 8.90 15.81
CA LEU A 161 -16.41 9.44 15.15
C LEU A 161 -17.50 9.72 16.18
N TRP A 162 -17.79 8.75 17.04
CA TRP A 162 -18.82 8.88 18.09
C TRP A 162 -18.51 10.02 19.07
N ARG A 163 -17.22 10.25 19.37
CA ARG A 163 -16.75 11.34 20.25
C ARG A 163 -16.61 12.69 19.54
N GLY A 164 -16.84 12.77 18.22
CA GLY A 164 -16.78 14.01 17.45
C GLY A 164 -15.36 14.47 17.08
N ALA A 165 -14.40 13.55 17.00
CA ALA A 165 -12.99 13.87 16.73
C ALA A 165 -12.73 14.53 15.37
N LEU A 166 -13.59 14.27 14.37
CA LEU A 166 -13.51 14.94 13.06
C LEU A 166 -13.80 16.44 13.11
N ILE A 167 -14.61 16.86 14.09
CA ILE A 167 -15.06 18.25 14.24
C ILE A 167 -14.14 18.97 15.22
N ASN A 168 -13.73 18.27 16.29
CA ASN A 168 -12.89 18.84 17.33
C ASN A 168 -11.60 18.02 17.53
N PRO A 169 -10.44 18.50 17.05
CA PRO A 169 -9.18 17.78 17.13
C PRO A 169 -8.70 17.56 18.58
N VAL A 170 -9.17 18.36 19.54
CA VAL A 170 -8.85 18.17 20.98
C VAL A 170 -9.36 16.82 21.49
N ILE A 171 -10.35 16.22 20.83
CA ILE A 171 -10.84 14.88 21.19
C ILE A 171 -9.76 13.82 20.93
N LEU A 172 -8.97 13.92 19.86
CA LEU A 172 -7.85 12.98 19.61
C LEU A 172 -6.81 13.07 20.72
N HIS A 173 -6.46 14.29 21.13
CA HIS A 173 -5.62 14.52 22.30
C HIS A 173 -6.16 13.82 23.55
N ARG A 174 -7.48 13.93 23.82
CA ARG A 174 -8.10 13.26 24.97
C ARG A 174 -8.16 11.74 24.84
N LEU A 175 -8.29 11.22 23.61
CA LEU A 175 -8.35 9.79 23.32
C LEU A 175 -6.99 9.10 23.38
N GLY A 176 -5.89 9.86 23.39
CA GLY A 176 -4.54 9.30 23.54
C GLY A 176 -3.59 9.58 22.39
N ALA A 177 -3.81 10.66 21.62
CA ALA A 177 -2.80 11.10 20.68
C ALA A 177 -1.45 11.29 21.39
N LEU A 178 -0.37 10.98 20.69
CA LEU A 178 0.96 11.15 21.23
C LEU A 178 1.23 12.64 21.36
N ASP A 179 1.35 13.10 22.60
CA ASP A 179 1.74 14.46 22.93
C ASP A 179 3.00 14.42 23.79
N PHE A 180 4.04 15.14 23.35
CA PHE A 180 5.35 15.13 23.99
C PHE A 180 5.28 15.61 25.44
N TYR A 181 4.55 16.70 25.71
CA TYR A 181 4.46 17.29 27.04
C TYR A 181 3.67 16.39 28.00
N ALA A 182 2.59 15.77 27.54
CA ALA A 182 1.84 14.81 28.33
C ALA A 182 2.70 13.59 28.70
N VAL A 183 3.50 13.06 27.76
CA VAL A 183 4.39 11.92 28.03
C VAL A 183 5.48 12.30 29.04
N ILE A 184 6.21 13.41 28.81
CA ILE A 184 7.40 13.75 29.60
C ILE A 184 7.05 14.44 30.92
N SER A 185 6.11 15.39 30.91
CA SER A 185 5.80 16.21 32.09
C SER A 185 4.69 15.61 32.94
N LYS A 186 3.76 14.86 32.35
CA LYS A 186 2.61 14.27 33.08
C LYS A 186 2.74 12.75 33.27
N GLY A 187 3.76 12.11 32.71
CA GLY A 187 3.97 10.67 32.82
C GLY A 187 2.94 9.83 32.06
N GLU A 188 2.25 10.40 31.07
CA GLU A 188 1.19 9.72 30.31
C GLU A 188 1.74 8.74 29.24
N PHE A 189 2.60 7.80 29.67
CA PHE A 189 3.29 6.84 28.79
C PHE A 189 2.35 5.93 27.98
N TRP A 190 1.10 5.76 28.43
CA TRP A 190 0.07 5.03 27.71
C TRP A 190 -0.25 5.65 26.33
N ARG A 191 0.09 6.92 26.11
CA ARG A 191 0.03 7.60 24.80
C ARG A 191 0.98 7.02 23.76
N LEU A 192 2.09 6.40 24.19
CA LEU A 192 3.00 5.70 23.27
C LEU A 192 2.31 4.52 22.56
N PHE A 193 1.30 3.93 23.22
CA PHE A 193 0.57 2.78 22.71
C PHE A 193 -0.78 3.17 22.08
N THR A 194 -1.55 4.05 22.72
CA THR A 194 -2.88 4.44 22.22
C THR A 194 -2.83 5.20 20.90
N ALA A 195 -1.82 6.06 20.70
CA ALA A 195 -1.62 6.80 19.46
C ALA A 195 -1.48 5.90 18.21
N LEU A 196 -1.07 4.64 18.38
CA LEU A 196 -0.89 3.67 17.29
C LEU A 196 -2.20 3.30 16.58
N PHE A 197 -3.35 3.54 17.23
CA PHE A 197 -4.66 3.16 16.71
C PHE A 197 -5.53 4.35 16.29
N LEU A 198 -5.10 5.57 16.64
CA LEU A 198 -5.89 6.77 16.40
C LEU A 198 -5.69 7.33 15.00
N HIS A 199 -6.72 7.94 14.39
CA HIS A 199 -6.60 8.53 13.05
C HIS A 199 -7.33 9.89 12.93
N TYR A 200 -6.67 10.91 12.37
CA TYR A 200 -7.30 12.22 12.25
C TYR A 200 -8.42 12.32 11.19
N ASN A 201 -8.46 11.42 10.20
CA ASN A 201 -9.55 11.34 9.23
C ASN A 201 -9.68 9.95 8.58
N LEU A 202 -10.77 9.76 7.83
CA LEU A 202 -11.09 8.50 7.16
C LEU A 202 -10.03 8.09 6.14
N LEU A 203 -9.49 9.04 5.37
CA LEU A 203 -8.48 8.74 4.35
C LEU A 203 -7.19 8.21 4.97
N HIS A 204 -6.77 8.80 6.09
CA HIS A 204 -5.62 8.37 6.87
C HIS A 204 -5.82 6.94 7.39
N LEU A 205 -7.01 6.60 7.90
CA LEU A 205 -7.35 5.22 8.27
C LEU A 205 -7.25 4.29 7.05
N VAL A 206 -7.93 4.62 5.95
CA VAL A 206 -7.98 3.77 4.75
C VAL A 206 -6.58 3.46 4.21
N PHE A 207 -5.68 4.45 4.13
CA PHE A 207 -4.31 4.21 3.67
C PHE A 207 -3.52 3.31 4.61
N ASN A 208 -3.64 3.48 5.92
CA ASN A 208 -2.97 2.62 6.90
C ASN A 208 -3.48 1.18 6.83
N LEU A 209 -4.82 1.00 6.79
CA LEU A 209 -5.43 -0.32 6.68
C LEU A 209 -5.06 -1.00 5.37
N PHE A 210 -5.05 -0.26 4.26
CA PHE A 210 -4.62 -0.78 2.96
C PHE A 210 -3.16 -1.22 2.99
N ALA A 211 -2.25 -0.40 3.53
CA ALA A 211 -0.85 -0.74 3.62
C ALA A 211 -0.61 -1.97 4.52
N LEU A 212 -1.28 -2.03 5.67
CA LEU A 212 -1.25 -3.19 6.57
C LEU A 212 -1.80 -4.45 5.89
N TYR A 213 -2.91 -4.33 5.15
CA TYR A 213 -3.52 -5.43 4.42
C TYR A 213 -2.63 -5.99 3.30
N VAL A 214 -1.89 -5.12 2.61
CA VAL A 214 -1.00 -5.54 1.50
C VAL A 214 0.31 -6.13 2.03
N LEU A 215 0.92 -5.47 3.03
CA LEU A 215 2.28 -5.77 3.49
C LEU A 215 2.33 -6.78 4.65
N GLY A 216 1.28 -6.81 5.47
CA GLY A 216 1.19 -7.63 6.68
C GLY A 216 1.06 -9.14 6.42
N PRO A 217 0.07 -9.63 5.65
CA PRO A 217 -0.19 -11.06 5.50
C PRO A 217 0.98 -11.89 4.97
N PRO A 218 1.81 -11.40 4.03
CA PRO A 218 3.04 -12.09 3.68
C PRO A 218 3.97 -12.30 4.87
N LEU A 219 4.19 -11.27 5.70
CA LEU A 219 5.10 -11.36 6.85
C LEU A 219 4.53 -12.29 7.91
N GLU A 220 3.25 -12.12 8.25
CA GLU A 220 2.58 -12.95 9.25
C GLU A 220 2.69 -14.44 8.94
N ARG A 221 2.52 -14.82 7.67
CA ARG A 221 2.69 -16.21 7.24
C ARG A 221 4.13 -16.71 7.38
N THR A 222 5.12 -15.84 7.19
CA THR A 222 6.54 -16.18 7.29
C THR A 222 7.01 -16.33 8.73
N ILE A 223 6.65 -15.42 9.64
CA ILE A 223 7.17 -15.43 11.03
C ILE A 223 6.16 -16.00 12.05
N GLY A 224 4.90 -16.17 11.64
CA GLY A 224 3.79 -16.62 12.47
C GLY A 224 3.06 -15.47 13.17
N THR A 225 1.78 -15.70 13.49
CA THR A 225 0.83 -14.73 14.05
C THR A 225 1.34 -14.01 15.30
N ILE A 226 1.84 -14.73 16.31
CA ILE A 226 2.28 -14.11 17.58
C ILE A 226 3.49 -13.20 17.34
N ARG A 227 4.48 -13.66 16.56
CA ARG A 227 5.69 -12.87 16.27
C ARG A 227 5.36 -11.64 15.43
N PHE A 228 4.40 -11.77 14.52
CA PHE A 228 3.88 -10.64 13.75
C PHE A 228 3.19 -9.62 14.66
N ALA A 229 2.33 -10.07 15.58
CA ALA A 229 1.65 -9.18 16.51
C ALA A 229 2.62 -8.42 17.42
N MET A 230 3.62 -9.12 17.97
CA MET A 230 4.70 -8.49 18.74
C MET A 230 5.50 -7.51 17.88
N CYS A 231 5.85 -7.89 16.65
CA CYS A 231 6.58 -7.01 15.74
C CYS A 231 5.82 -5.71 15.43
N TYR A 232 4.52 -5.81 15.13
CA TYR A 232 3.65 -4.65 14.87
C TYR A 232 3.60 -3.69 16.08
N LEU A 233 3.36 -4.24 17.27
CA LEU A 233 3.21 -3.43 18.49
C LEU A 233 4.53 -2.84 18.97
N ILE A 234 5.61 -3.64 19.00
CA ILE A 234 6.93 -3.16 19.45
C ILE A 234 7.48 -2.13 18.47
N ALA A 235 7.32 -2.32 17.16
CA ALA A 235 7.74 -1.31 16.20
C ALA A 235 6.89 -0.03 16.27
N GLY A 236 5.60 -0.15 16.58
CA GLY A 236 4.73 1.00 16.87
C GLY A 236 5.19 1.79 18.09
N VAL A 237 5.39 1.13 19.21
CA VAL A 237 5.90 1.77 20.44
C VAL A 237 7.31 2.33 20.22
N GLY A 238 8.17 1.62 19.49
CA GLY A 238 9.50 2.11 19.11
C GLY A 238 9.43 3.35 18.21
N SER A 239 8.42 3.45 17.35
CA SER A 239 8.12 4.64 16.56
C SER A 239 7.77 5.84 17.44
N THR A 240 6.78 5.71 18.33
CA THR A 240 6.33 6.81 19.20
C THR A 240 7.39 7.19 20.23
N ALA A 241 8.01 6.21 20.89
CA ALA A 241 9.10 6.46 21.83
C ALA A 241 10.33 7.06 21.14
N GLY A 242 10.65 6.62 19.92
CA GLY A 242 11.72 7.18 19.11
C GLY A 242 11.47 8.66 18.79
N VAL A 243 10.25 9.04 18.43
CA VAL A 243 9.92 10.46 18.21
C VAL A 243 10.05 11.27 19.50
N VAL A 244 9.59 10.74 20.63
CA VAL A 244 9.77 11.41 21.94
C VAL A 244 11.26 11.60 22.22
N LEU A 245 12.10 10.58 22.04
CA LEU A 245 13.54 10.67 22.22
C LEU A 245 14.17 11.72 21.30
N LEU A 246 13.84 11.71 20.00
CA LEU A 246 14.33 12.68 19.03
C LEU A 246 13.90 14.11 19.37
N THR A 247 12.75 14.28 20.03
CA THR A 247 12.25 15.56 20.52
C THR A 247 13.03 16.02 21.77
N ILE A 248 13.35 15.11 22.70
CA ILE A 248 14.21 15.42 23.87
C ILE A 248 15.56 15.96 23.42
N ILE A 249 16.19 15.32 22.44
CA ILE A 249 17.51 15.72 21.91
C ILE A 249 17.42 16.84 20.85
N LYS A 250 16.24 17.47 20.69
CA LYS A 250 16.00 18.64 19.84
C LYS A 250 16.26 18.44 18.34
N ILE A 251 16.23 17.20 17.85
CA ILE A 251 16.29 16.90 16.41
C ILE A 251 14.95 17.17 15.75
N VAL A 252 13.85 16.88 16.45
CA VAL A 252 12.48 17.05 15.95
C VAL A 252 11.71 17.99 16.88
N ARG A 253 10.78 18.76 16.33
CA ARG A 253 9.90 19.63 17.12
C ARG A 253 8.75 18.83 17.72
N PRO A 254 8.27 19.18 18.94
CA PRO A 254 7.06 18.59 19.49
C PRO A 254 5.89 18.73 18.51
N ALA A 255 5.21 17.61 18.24
CA ALA A 255 4.02 17.56 17.41
C ALA A 255 3.09 16.49 17.97
N GLU A 256 1.78 16.72 17.84
CA GLU A 256 0.79 15.70 18.17
C GLU A 256 0.73 14.67 17.04
N LEU A 257 0.82 13.39 17.39
CA LEU A 257 0.93 12.29 16.43
C LEU A 257 -0.12 11.21 16.70
N VAL A 258 -0.70 10.71 15.62
CA VAL A 258 -1.64 9.59 15.62
C VAL A 258 -1.38 8.74 14.37
N GLY A 259 -1.66 7.45 14.44
CA GLY A 259 -1.73 6.58 13.28
C GLY A 259 -0.96 5.28 13.42
N ALA A 260 -1.47 4.27 12.72
CA ALA A 260 -0.83 2.96 12.59
C ALA A 260 0.42 2.97 11.68
N SER A 261 0.75 4.09 11.05
CA SER A 261 1.76 4.16 9.99
C SER A 261 3.18 3.83 10.50
N GLY A 262 3.49 4.19 11.75
CA GLY A 262 4.73 3.77 12.43
C GLY A 262 4.83 2.24 12.56
N CYS A 263 3.73 1.56 12.91
CA CYS A 263 3.66 0.10 12.95
C CYS A 263 3.82 -0.53 11.56
N VAL A 264 3.17 0.05 10.54
CA VAL A 264 3.26 -0.41 9.15
C VAL A 264 4.69 -0.27 8.63
N MET A 265 5.35 0.86 8.89
CA MET A 265 6.75 1.03 8.53
C MET A 265 7.67 0.09 9.33
N GLY A 266 7.28 -0.26 10.55
CA GLY A 266 7.83 -1.38 11.31
C GLY A 266 7.76 -2.72 10.60
N ILE A 267 6.61 -3.07 9.99
CA ILE A 267 6.47 -4.28 9.18
C ILE A 267 7.42 -4.24 7.97
N VAL A 268 7.54 -3.10 7.30
CA VAL A 268 8.47 -2.90 6.17
C VAL A 268 9.92 -3.10 6.63
N GLY A 269 10.28 -2.54 7.79
CA GLY A 269 11.59 -2.71 8.41
C GLY A 269 11.86 -4.17 8.75
N ALA A 270 10.90 -4.85 9.37
CA ALA A 270 11.01 -6.26 9.72
C ALA A 270 11.19 -7.15 8.49
N TRP A 271 10.52 -6.84 7.38
CA TRP A 271 10.77 -7.49 6.10
C TRP A 271 12.21 -7.30 5.63
N ALA A 272 12.73 -6.07 5.67
CA ALA A 272 14.10 -5.77 5.26
C ALA A 272 15.11 -6.53 6.15
N GLY A 273 14.97 -6.47 7.47
CA GLY A 273 15.86 -7.16 8.41
C GLY A 273 15.81 -8.67 8.24
N PHE A 274 14.61 -9.24 8.09
CA PHE A 274 14.42 -10.67 7.87
C PHE A 274 15.10 -11.14 6.59
N LEU A 275 14.94 -10.40 5.48
CA LEU A 275 15.54 -10.73 4.18
C LEU A 275 17.06 -10.54 4.16
N VAL A 276 17.59 -9.58 4.91
CA VAL A 276 19.05 -9.42 5.10
C VAL A 276 19.62 -10.63 5.84
N ARG A 277 18.99 -11.06 6.93
CA ARG A 277 19.41 -12.26 7.68
C ARG A 277 19.28 -13.53 6.86
N HIS A 278 18.18 -13.69 6.12
CA HIS A 278 17.87 -14.88 5.34
C HIS A 278 18.14 -14.67 3.84
N ARG A 279 19.24 -13.98 3.50
CA ARG A 279 19.61 -13.62 2.12
C ARG A 279 19.80 -14.81 1.17
N HIS A 280 19.95 -16.01 1.72
CA HIS A 280 20.14 -17.26 0.98
C HIS A 280 18.81 -17.86 0.47
N VAL A 281 17.66 -17.35 0.91
CA VAL A 281 16.34 -17.82 0.47
C VAL A 281 16.08 -17.42 -0.98
N TRP A 282 15.36 -18.28 -1.72
CA TRP A 282 14.95 -18.01 -3.09
C TRP A 282 14.34 -16.61 -3.25
N GLN A 283 14.82 -15.87 -4.25
CA GLN A 283 14.40 -14.49 -4.56
C GLN A 283 14.59 -13.45 -3.43
N ALA A 284 15.31 -13.75 -2.34
CA ALA A 284 15.49 -12.82 -1.23
C ALA A 284 16.03 -11.45 -1.69
N ARG A 285 17.01 -11.44 -2.62
CA ARG A 285 17.54 -10.21 -3.22
C ARG A 285 16.47 -9.39 -3.94
N GLN A 286 15.64 -10.01 -4.77
CA GLN A 286 14.59 -9.31 -5.50
C GLN A 286 13.50 -8.77 -4.56
N ARG A 287 13.14 -9.56 -3.55
CA ARG A 287 12.19 -9.13 -2.51
C ARG A 287 12.75 -7.96 -1.70
N LEU A 288 14.04 -7.99 -1.35
CA LEU A 288 14.70 -6.90 -0.64
C LEU A 288 14.73 -5.63 -1.51
N LEU A 289 15.03 -5.73 -2.81
CA LEU A 289 14.97 -4.59 -3.72
C LEU A 289 13.56 -3.98 -3.80
N ASN A 290 12.51 -4.80 -3.79
CA ASN A 290 11.13 -4.30 -3.73
C ASN A 290 10.83 -3.58 -2.41
N ILE A 291 11.32 -4.09 -1.28
CA ILE A 291 11.17 -3.43 0.03
C ILE A 291 11.94 -2.12 0.07
N LEU A 292 13.19 -2.09 -0.41
CA LEU A 292 13.98 -0.85 -0.51
C LEU A 292 13.30 0.19 -1.40
N LEU A 293 12.63 -0.25 -2.48
CA LEU A 293 11.85 0.65 -3.31
C LEU A 293 10.64 1.23 -2.57
N ILE A 294 9.91 0.41 -1.80
CA ILE A 294 8.80 0.87 -0.95
C ILE A 294 9.31 1.91 0.06
N ILE A 295 10.44 1.65 0.71
CA ILE A 295 11.07 2.59 1.65
C ILE A 295 11.43 3.91 0.94
N ALA A 296 12.04 3.84 -0.23
CA ALA A 296 12.41 5.04 -0.99
C ALA A 296 11.17 5.88 -1.36
N ILE A 297 10.11 5.24 -1.87
CA ILE A 297 8.85 5.92 -2.18
C ILE A 297 8.26 6.57 -0.92
N GLN A 298 8.25 5.84 0.21
CA GLN A 298 7.73 6.34 1.47
C GLN A 298 8.50 7.57 1.94
N ILE A 299 9.84 7.57 1.88
CA ILE A 299 10.66 8.72 2.28
C ILE A 299 10.34 9.95 1.42
N VAL A 300 10.19 9.79 0.11
CA VAL A 300 9.81 10.91 -0.78
C VAL A 300 8.40 11.41 -0.44
N PHE A 301 7.47 10.50 -0.15
CA PHE A 301 6.11 10.87 0.29
C PHE A 301 6.12 11.65 1.60
N ASP A 302 6.87 11.18 2.60
CA ASP A 302 6.95 11.80 3.91
C ASP A 302 7.52 13.22 3.85
N ILE A 303 8.59 13.42 3.07
CA ILE A 303 9.24 14.73 2.93
C ILE A 303 8.38 15.70 2.11
N SER A 304 7.56 15.18 1.17
CA SER A 304 6.65 16.01 0.37
C SER A 304 5.34 16.34 1.07
N THR A 305 4.95 15.59 2.11
CA THR A 305 3.66 15.74 2.80
C THR A 305 3.86 16.21 4.25
N PRO A 306 3.74 17.52 4.55
CA PRO A 306 4.06 18.08 5.88
C PRO A 306 3.27 17.51 7.06
N GLN A 307 2.10 16.93 6.80
CA GLN A 307 1.24 16.31 7.81
C GLN A 307 1.74 14.92 8.22
N VAL A 308 2.72 14.35 7.51
CA VAL A 308 3.25 13.01 7.74
C VAL A 308 4.57 13.12 8.50
N SER A 309 4.70 12.34 9.58
CA SER A 309 5.91 12.34 10.40
C SER A 309 6.96 11.37 9.84
N THR A 310 7.92 11.92 9.09
CA THR A 310 9.10 11.15 8.63
C THR A 310 9.83 10.50 9.80
N SER A 311 9.92 11.20 10.94
CA SER A 311 10.60 10.67 12.14
C SER A 311 9.87 9.48 12.73
N ALA A 312 8.54 9.50 12.79
CA ALA A 312 7.76 8.36 13.25
C ALA A 312 7.99 7.14 12.34
N HIS A 313 7.92 7.34 11.02
CA HIS A 313 8.16 6.26 10.06
C HIS A 313 9.59 5.71 10.15
N LEU A 314 10.59 6.58 10.25
CA LEU A 314 11.99 6.15 10.35
C LEU A 314 12.25 5.38 11.65
N CYS A 315 11.76 5.86 12.80
CA CYS A 315 11.89 5.13 14.06
C CYS A 315 11.20 3.77 13.99
N GLY A 316 9.98 3.70 13.45
CA GLY A 316 9.28 2.44 13.20
C GLY A 316 10.06 1.49 12.30
N LEU A 317 10.60 2.00 11.18
CA LEU A 317 11.43 1.24 10.24
C LEU A 317 12.64 0.62 10.95
N VAL A 318 13.38 1.42 11.73
CA VAL A 318 14.60 0.99 12.42
C VAL A 318 14.28 -0.05 13.48
N THR A 319 13.26 0.17 14.30
CA THR A 319 12.82 -0.81 15.30
C THR A 319 12.38 -2.11 14.64
N GLY A 320 11.57 -2.02 13.58
CA GLY A 320 11.14 -3.16 12.79
C GLY A 320 12.32 -3.93 12.19
N PHE A 321 13.29 -3.23 11.60
CA PHE A 321 14.50 -3.82 11.03
C PHE A 321 15.29 -4.62 12.07
N ALA A 322 15.50 -4.05 13.26
CA ALA A 322 16.15 -4.76 14.36
C ALA A 322 15.40 -6.04 14.77
N ILE A 323 14.07 -5.99 14.85
CA ILE A 323 13.23 -7.17 15.12
C ILE A 323 13.37 -8.20 13.98
N GLY A 324 13.32 -7.76 12.74
CA GLY A 324 13.48 -8.60 11.55
C GLY A 324 14.82 -9.35 11.52
N LEU A 325 15.89 -8.73 12.02
CA LEU A 325 17.20 -9.35 12.14
C LEU A 325 17.25 -10.45 13.20
N VAL A 326 16.34 -10.49 14.18
CA VAL A 326 16.37 -11.51 15.25
C VAL A 326 15.24 -12.54 15.14
N VAL A 327 14.16 -12.21 14.43
CA VAL A 327 12.99 -13.08 14.33
C VAL A 327 13.27 -14.33 13.48
N ALA A 328 12.89 -15.49 14.03
CA ALA A 328 13.00 -16.77 13.33
C ALA A 328 11.77 -17.04 12.46
N PRO A 329 11.93 -17.74 11.31
CA PRO A 329 10.79 -18.18 10.51
C PRO A 329 9.91 -19.17 11.27
N LYS A 330 8.63 -19.25 10.90
CA LYS A 330 7.75 -20.34 11.35
C LYS A 330 8.32 -21.67 10.81
N ARG A 331 8.40 -22.70 11.66
CA ARG A 331 9.05 -24.02 11.44
C ARG A 331 8.57 -24.83 10.22
N THR A 332 7.77 -24.27 9.31
CA THR A 332 7.11 -24.99 8.22
C THR A 332 7.39 -24.41 6.83
N SER A 333 8.42 -23.58 6.64
CA SER A 333 8.75 -23.05 5.32
C SER A 333 10.26 -22.92 5.09
N PHE A 334 10.85 -23.98 4.56
CA PHE A 334 11.93 -23.95 3.57
C PHE A 334 11.59 -24.98 2.50
#